data_AF-A0A136JPL6-F1
#
_entry.id   AF-A0A136JPL6-F1
#
_cell.length_a   1.000
_cell.length_b   1.000
_cell.length_c   1.000
_cell.angle_alpha   90.00
_cell.angle_beta   90.00
_cell.angle_gamma   90.00
#
_symmetry.space_group_name_H-M   'P 1'
#
loop_
_entity.id
_entity.type
_entity.pdbx_description
1 polymer ?
#
loop_
_entity_poly.entity_id
_entity_poly.type
_entity_poly.pdbx_seq_one_letter_code
_entity_poly.pdbx_strand_id
1 'polypeptide(L)'
;MNRFRDMDQYLKRRTNAPCPPGKQAKTARRQTSAQMSAYAQPFATADRALVVLIENGGVDLGIPALIDKILANIPGASRLIPDSYRAKLVEILRDAVKTATDRLIETAELTVNRYSSAVPGQFGEVAILRDGTSSYNDLKGKLITLSKAGKVIDLFILTHGGSDSISVPGGVDGNKIREMKTQFGKPLSIRSVYMMNCVGSSLNQAWLDAGAKVSSGAMKNNYLPEPSMYFFWQAWKGGQSFENAVTSAYRRTIKLMNDTVRNFISALPIPGTSALAALVDFEKFDFVTDSAPVIQGQRTVTINSDSLTFTQSLSDPMATTVLPISKLQSMSGSYAMAASVGSSPSVAHSYAFHSPSVVMQVSEYSIQQNPAALVIAGIEVADAAQIGLAAAAMVQAQVAASQGSFTLTFDKAQRLLTSEARAQMPGSQTSKKSYSRRLFWISIARVNTAEADVMINWEGNSYGEIGTPIIERNLSTSTEWSKSSANITITRTERIPMPKTDPRTWPIVYTYIGTYDPLGNGHFEFSGEFELNAFGGLKFNRHQVVSRSFADFALGGTPEGKVRKGDDVIVPVPAIPQEQIDYLKTKLG
;
A
#
# COMPACT_ATOMS: atom_id res chain seq x y z
N MET A 1 -0.19 -40.66 48.84
CA MET A 1 1.19 -40.12 48.70
C MET A 1 1.05 -38.71 48.13
N ASN A 2 1.08 -37.59 48.87
CA ASN A 2 1.82 -37.16 50.05
C ASN A 2 3.32 -36.87 49.81
N ARG A 3 3.61 -35.67 49.26
CA ARG A 3 4.72 -34.78 49.69
C ARG A 3 4.26 -33.31 49.53
N PHE A 4 3.80 -32.72 50.64
CA PHE A 4 4.53 -31.75 51.49
C PHE A 4 4.61 -30.35 50.83
N ARG A 5 3.80 -29.35 51.19
CA ARG A 5 3.40 -28.86 52.53
C ARG A 5 4.62 -28.38 53.33
N ASP A 6 5.42 -27.47 52.76
CA ASP A 6 6.57 -26.83 53.44
C ASP A 6 6.97 -25.44 52.88
N MET A 7 6.01 -24.56 52.58
CA MET A 7 6.31 -23.13 52.33
C MET A 7 5.59 -22.18 53.29
N ASP A 8 4.81 -22.74 54.22
CA ASP A 8 3.99 -21.99 55.19
C ASP A 8 4.67 -21.81 56.57
N GLN A 9 5.91 -22.29 56.71
CA GLN A 9 6.71 -22.12 57.93
C GLN A 9 7.82 -21.06 57.83
N TYR A 10 8.11 -20.53 56.63
CA TYR A 10 9.19 -19.55 56.45
C TYR A 10 8.79 -18.11 56.81
N LEU A 11 7.50 -17.81 56.96
CA LEU A 11 6.99 -16.47 57.28
C LEU A 11 6.57 -16.29 58.75
N LYS A 12 6.83 -17.27 59.63
CA LYS A 12 6.39 -17.24 61.04
C LYS A 12 7.48 -16.99 62.09
N ARG A 13 8.71 -16.63 61.70
CA ARG A 13 9.77 -16.31 62.69
C ARG A 13 10.58 -15.09 62.28
N ARG A 14 9.99 -13.91 62.47
CA ARG A 14 10.69 -12.71 62.96
C ARG A 14 9.66 -11.65 63.35
N THR A 15 9.17 -11.78 64.58
CA THR A 15 8.59 -10.69 65.34
C THR A 15 9.33 -10.58 66.67
N ASN A 16 9.47 -9.33 67.14
CA ASN A 16 9.64 -8.86 68.53
C ASN A 16 10.99 -8.24 68.89
N ALA A 17 11.05 -6.90 68.84
CA ALA A 17 11.27 -6.05 70.04
C ALA A 17 10.76 -4.60 69.80
N PRO A 18 10.38 -3.82 70.85
CA PRO A 18 9.39 -2.73 70.74
C PRO A 18 9.81 -1.30 71.21
N CYS A 19 8.98 -0.30 70.80
CA CYS A 19 8.68 1.04 71.39
C CYS A 19 9.73 2.19 71.34
N PRO A 20 9.37 3.50 71.50
CA PRO A 20 8.06 4.18 71.71
C PRO A 20 7.81 5.44 70.78
N PRO A 21 6.74 6.25 70.94
CA PRO A 21 6.21 7.15 69.91
C PRO A 21 6.72 8.59 69.99
N GLY A 22 7.14 9.14 68.85
CA GLY A 22 7.44 10.56 68.67
C GLY A 22 6.40 11.24 67.77
N LYS A 23 5.56 12.10 68.36
CA LYS A 23 4.72 13.05 67.64
C LYS A 23 5.60 14.06 66.91
N GLN A 24 5.56 14.15 65.58
CA GLN A 24 6.05 15.32 64.86
C GLN A 24 5.14 15.74 63.70
N ALA A 25 4.81 17.03 63.77
CA ALA A 25 4.26 17.99 62.83
C ALA A 25 3.85 17.54 61.40
N LYS A 26 2.58 17.85 61.10
CA LYS A 26 2.04 18.03 59.74
C LYS A 26 2.85 19.11 59.00
N THR A 27 3.74 18.71 58.10
CA THR A 27 4.23 19.59 57.03
C THR A 27 3.48 19.23 55.75
N ALA A 28 2.64 20.15 55.29
CA ALA A 28 1.96 20.06 54.00
C ALA A 28 3.01 20.15 52.88
N ARG A 29 3.59 19.01 52.52
CA ARG A 29 4.47 18.87 51.37
C ARG A 29 3.57 18.86 50.14
N ARG A 30 3.47 20.02 49.50
CA ARG A 30 2.86 20.24 48.19
C ARG A 30 3.58 19.30 47.20
N GLN A 31 3.02 18.10 47.00
CA GLN A 31 3.45 17.18 45.94
C GLN A 31 3.06 17.85 44.63
N THR A 32 3.99 18.62 44.06
CA THR A 32 3.98 18.91 42.64
C THR A 32 4.08 17.56 41.94
N SER A 33 2.94 17.04 41.49
CA SER A 33 2.86 15.96 40.54
C SER A 33 3.48 16.44 39.23
N ALA A 34 4.80 16.41 39.15
CA ALA A 34 5.51 16.34 37.89
C ALA A 34 5.07 15.00 37.28
N GLN A 35 3.98 15.02 36.51
CA GLN A 35 3.67 13.98 35.54
C GLN A 35 4.84 13.97 34.57
N MET A 36 5.89 13.23 34.91
CA MET A 36 6.88 12.82 33.95
C MET A 36 6.12 12.05 32.89
N SER A 37 5.90 12.71 31.75
CA SER A 37 5.47 12.04 30.53
C SER A 37 6.57 11.05 30.22
N ALA A 38 6.40 9.82 30.71
CA ALA A 38 7.27 8.71 30.36
C ALA A 38 7.15 8.58 28.84
N TYR A 39 8.14 9.10 28.12
CA TYR A 39 8.25 8.92 26.69
C TYR A 39 8.17 7.43 26.43
N ALA A 40 7.09 7.01 25.77
CA ALA A 40 6.89 5.61 25.41
C ALA A 40 8.11 5.20 24.57
N GLN A 41 8.92 4.29 25.11
CA GLN A 41 10.03 3.73 24.36
C GLN A 41 9.43 3.00 23.15
N PRO A 42 9.93 3.22 21.93
CA PRO A 42 9.50 2.45 20.77
C PRO A 42 9.73 0.97 21.07
N PHE A 43 8.75 0.11 20.77
CA PHE A 43 8.91 -1.31 21.01
C PHE A 43 9.97 -1.84 20.04
N ALA A 44 10.85 -2.71 20.53
CA ALA A 44 11.79 -3.37 19.65
C ALA A 44 11.02 -4.35 18.74
N THR A 45 11.57 -4.67 17.57
CA THR A 45 11.03 -5.74 16.73
C THR A 45 10.81 -7.04 17.51
N ALA A 46 11.71 -7.34 18.46
CA ALA A 46 11.61 -8.47 19.36
C ALA A 46 10.29 -8.53 20.14
N ASP A 47 9.63 -7.40 20.38
CA ASP A 47 8.38 -7.30 21.14
C ASP A 47 7.13 -7.37 20.27
N ARG A 48 7.28 -7.63 18.97
CA ARG A 48 6.16 -7.81 18.04
C ARG A 48 5.95 -9.29 17.77
N ALA A 49 4.70 -9.71 17.70
CA ALA A 49 4.31 -11.07 17.36
C ALA A 49 3.28 -11.07 16.22
N LEU A 50 3.44 -11.99 15.28
CA LEU A 50 2.44 -12.28 14.25
C LEU A 50 1.79 -13.62 14.57
N VAL A 51 0.46 -13.64 14.69
CA VAL A 51 -0.33 -14.87 14.80
C VAL A 51 -1.09 -15.07 13.50
N VAL A 52 -0.97 -16.25 12.90
CA VAL A 52 -1.68 -16.61 11.67
C VAL A 52 -2.53 -17.83 11.95
N LEU A 53 -3.84 -17.67 11.92
CA LEU A 53 -4.79 -18.76 11.99
C LEU A 53 -5.17 -19.18 10.57
N ILE A 54 -4.92 -20.43 10.21
CA ILE A 54 -5.19 -20.96 8.87
C ILE A 54 -5.87 -22.33 8.98
N GLU A 55 -6.90 -22.54 8.16
CA GLU A 55 -7.65 -23.79 8.09
C GLU A 55 -6.97 -24.79 7.16
N ASN A 56 -7.19 -26.09 7.40
CA ASN A 56 -6.34 -27.17 6.90
C ASN A 56 -6.66 -27.71 5.49
N GLY A 57 -7.63 -27.13 4.81
CA GLY A 57 -7.69 -27.22 3.35
C GLY A 57 -7.07 -25.94 2.84
N GLY A 58 -5.94 -26.02 2.13
CA GLY A 58 -5.38 -24.84 1.45
C GLY A 58 -6.53 -24.04 0.83
N VAL A 59 -6.55 -22.72 1.07
CA VAL A 59 -7.72 -21.85 0.87
C VAL A 59 -8.49 -22.32 -0.35
N ASP A 60 -9.63 -22.99 -0.15
CA ASP A 60 -10.51 -23.32 -1.28
C ASP A 60 -11.01 -21.97 -1.78
N LEU A 61 -10.34 -21.51 -2.83
CA LEU A 61 -10.56 -20.23 -3.47
C LEU A 61 -11.99 -20.07 -3.97
N GLY A 62 -12.82 -21.13 -3.88
CA GLY A 62 -14.16 -21.14 -4.43
C GLY A 62 -14.10 -20.86 -5.93
N ILE A 63 -12.98 -21.19 -6.60
CA ILE A 63 -12.77 -20.92 -8.03
C ILE A 63 -13.96 -21.43 -8.85
N PRO A 64 -14.54 -22.63 -8.58
CA PRO A 64 -15.75 -23.06 -9.26
C PRO A 64 -16.91 -22.08 -9.11
N ALA A 65 -17.23 -21.66 -7.88
CA ALA A 65 -18.31 -20.71 -7.59
C ALA A 65 -18.03 -19.32 -8.17
N LEU A 66 -16.77 -18.87 -8.15
CA LEU A 66 -16.31 -17.64 -8.79
C LEU A 66 -16.56 -17.70 -10.30
N ILE A 67 -16.19 -18.79 -10.95
CA ILE A 67 -16.40 -18.96 -12.39
C ILE A 67 -17.88 -19.01 -12.74
N ASP A 68 -18.68 -19.74 -11.97
CA ASP A 68 -20.13 -19.80 -12.19
C ASP A 68 -20.74 -18.40 -12.14
N LYS A 69 -20.28 -17.56 -11.20
CA LYS A 69 -20.69 -16.16 -11.13
C LYS A 69 -20.17 -15.32 -12.29
N ILE A 70 -18.93 -15.51 -12.73
CA ILE A 70 -18.39 -14.81 -13.91
C ILE A 70 -19.25 -15.15 -15.13
N LEU A 71 -19.51 -16.43 -15.39
CA LEU A 71 -20.29 -16.88 -16.54
C LEU A 71 -21.75 -16.41 -16.49
N ALA A 72 -22.35 -16.36 -15.30
CA ALA A 72 -23.70 -15.81 -15.12
C ALA A 72 -23.80 -14.32 -15.44
N ASN A 73 -22.69 -13.57 -15.36
CA ASN A 73 -22.64 -12.13 -15.62
C ASN A 73 -22.21 -11.76 -17.04
N ILE A 74 -21.87 -12.72 -17.91
CA ILE A 74 -21.56 -12.45 -19.32
C ILE A 74 -22.87 -12.45 -20.13
N PRO A 75 -23.30 -11.31 -20.71
CA PRO A 75 -24.55 -11.24 -21.48
C PRO A 75 -24.55 -12.21 -22.66
N GLY A 76 -25.59 -13.05 -22.75
CA GLY A 76 -25.77 -14.00 -23.85
C GLY A 76 -24.97 -15.31 -23.74
N ALA A 77 -24.07 -15.46 -22.76
CA ALA A 77 -23.27 -16.67 -22.58
C ALA A 77 -24.12 -17.94 -22.40
N SER A 78 -25.26 -17.82 -21.70
CA SER A 78 -26.18 -18.94 -21.45
C SER A 78 -26.98 -19.39 -22.68
N ARG A 79 -27.08 -18.57 -23.73
CA ARG A 79 -27.82 -18.91 -24.96
C ARG A 79 -26.91 -19.30 -26.12
N LEU A 80 -25.67 -18.80 -26.15
CA LEU A 80 -24.77 -18.94 -27.29
C LEU A 80 -23.76 -20.09 -27.13
N ILE A 81 -23.54 -20.59 -25.92
CA ILE A 81 -22.50 -21.57 -25.63
C ILE A 81 -23.16 -22.89 -25.18
N PRO A 82 -23.03 -23.99 -25.95
CA PRO A 82 -23.51 -25.30 -25.51
C PRO A 82 -22.88 -25.71 -24.17
N ASP A 83 -23.60 -26.45 -23.33
CA ASP A 83 -23.15 -26.82 -21.97
C ASP A 83 -21.77 -27.50 -21.95
N SER A 84 -21.45 -28.29 -22.98
CA SER A 84 -20.13 -28.93 -23.15
C SER A 84 -19.00 -27.91 -23.36
N TYR A 85 -19.24 -26.86 -24.15
CA TYR A 85 -18.29 -25.76 -24.33
C TYR A 85 -18.21 -24.87 -23.09
N ARG A 86 -19.34 -24.70 -22.38
CA ARG A 86 -19.35 -23.98 -21.10
C ARG A 86 -18.46 -24.70 -20.09
N ALA A 87 -18.59 -26.01 -19.92
CA ALA A 87 -17.74 -26.79 -19.02
C ALA A 87 -16.24 -26.67 -19.39
N LYS A 88 -15.92 -26.69 -20.68
CA LYS A 88 -14.54 -26.52 -21.15
C LYS A 88 -14.00 -25.10 -20.91
N LEU A 89 -14.82 -24.06 -21.12
CA LEU A 89 -14.45 -22.68 -20.80
C LEU A 89 -14.29 -22.48 -19.28
N VAL A 90 -15.11 -23.14 -18.46
CA VAL A 90 -14.94 -23.19 -17.00
C VAL A 90 -13.58 -23.76 -16.65
N GLU A 91 -13.20 -24.90 -17.21
CA GLU A 91 -11.88 -25.50 -16.95
C GLU A 91 -10.74 -24.58 -17.39
N ILE A 92 -10.77 -24.03 -18.60
CA ILE A 92 -9.65 -23.19 -19.07
C ILE A 92 -9.57 -21.88 -18.27
N LEU A 93 -10.70 -21.25 -17.94
CA LEU A 93 -10.70 -20.06 -17.08
C LEU A 93 -10.23 -20.39 -15.66
N ARG A 94 -10.62 -21.56 -15.13
CA ARG A 94 -10.12 -22.08 -13.86
C ARG A 94 -8.62 -22.21 -13.90
N ASP A 95 -8.08 -22.83 -14.95
CA ASP A 95 -6.64 -23.02 -15.11
C ASP A 95 -5.91 -21.69 -15.33
N ALA A 96 -6.53 -20.70 -15.98
CA ALA A 96 -5.94 -19.38 -16.15
C ALA A 96 -5.90 -18.60 -14.83
N VAL A 97 -7.00 -18.58 -14.07
CA VAL A 97 -7.08 -17.96 -12.74
C VAL A 97 -6.15 -18.67 -11.77
N LYS A 98 -6.16 -20.01 -11.80
CA LYS A 98 -5.26 -20.84 -11.02
C LYS A 98 -3.82 -20.55 -11.40
N THR A 99 -3.43 -20.54 -12.68
CA THR A 99 -2.05 -20.19 -13.10
C THR A 99 -1.65 -18.78 -12.70
N ALA A 100 -2.54 -17.79 -12.79
CA ALA A 100 -2.24 -16.42 -12.35
C ALA A 100 -2.03 -16.35 -10.82
N THR A 101 -2.84 -17.09 -10.07
CA THR A 101 -2.78 -17.15 -8.60
C THR A 101 -1.60 -18.01 -8.14
N ASP A 102 -1.38 -19.16 -8.77
CA ASP A 102 -0.24 -20.04 -8.64
C ASP A 102 1.04 -19.28 -8.95
N ARG A 103 1.15 -18.46 -10.00
CA ARG A 103 2.34 -17.61 -10.19
C ARG A 103 2.57 -16.64 -9.03
N LEU A 104 1.50 -16.06 -8.48
CA LEU A 104 1.63 -15.23 -7.27
C LEU A 104 2.01 -16.04 -6.03
N ILE A 105 1.67 -17.33 -5.98
CA ILE A 105 1.92 -18.25 -4.86
C ILE A 105 3.28 -18.96 -4.99
N GLU A 106 3.67 -19.41 -6.17
CA GLU A 106 4.97 -19.98 -6.54
C GLU A 106 6.08 -18.95 -6.35
N THR A 107 5.84 -17.68 -6.69
CA THR A 107 6.76 -16.58 -6.32
C THR A 107 6.79 -16.34 -4.79
N ALA A 108 5.89 -16.96 -4.04
CA ALA A 108 5.66 -16.70 -2.63
C ALA A 108 5.61 -17.97 -1.78
N GLU A 109 6.32 -19.00 -2.26
CA GLU A 109 6.17 -20.41 -1.91
C GLU A 109 6.24 -20.69 -0.41
N LEU A 110 5.21 -21.42 0.02
CA LEU A 110 4.81 -21.73 1.38
C LEU A 110 4.43 -20.48 2.18
N THR A 111 3.13 -20.24 2.28
CA THR A 111 2.48 -19.27 3.19
C THR A 111 3.10 -19.28 4.59
N VAL A 112 3.58 -20.44 5.06
CA VAL A 112 4.38 -20.59 6.28
C VAL A 112 5.73 -19.86 6.18
N ASN A 113 6.57 -20.19 5.21
CA ASN A 113 7.87 -19.54 4.99
C ASN A 113 7.73 -18.03 4.79
N ARG A 114 6.67 -17.60 4.09
CA ARG A 114 6.36 -16.19 3.86
C ARG A 114 6.21 -15.42 5.18
N TYR A 115 5.45 -15.94 6.14
CA TYR A 115 5.26 -15.27 7.42
C TYR A 115 6.46 -15.48 8.36
N SER A 116 7.03 -16.68 8.38
CA SER A 116 8.21 -16.98 9.19
C SER A 116 9.44 -16.15 8.79
N SER A 117 9.59 -15.80 7.51
CA SER A 117 10.66 -14.91 7.02
C SER A 117 10.59 -13.48 7.57
N ALA A 118 9.47 -13.09 8.19
CA ALA A 118 9.35 -11.81 8.85
C ALA A 118 10.10 -11.74 10.18
N VAL A 119 10.60 -12.88 10.68
CA VAL A 119 11.54 -12.95 11.80
C VAL A 119 12.98 -12.97 11.26
N PRO A 120 13.92 -12.19 11.85
CA PRO A 120 13.74 -11.25 12.96
C PRO A 120 13.43 -9.81 12.51
N GLY A 121 13.15 -9.57 11.23
CA GLY A 121 13.11 -8.23 10.64
C GLY A 121 11.94 -7.35 11.09
N GLN A 122 10.73 -7.89 11.05
CA GLN A 122 9.48 -7.17 11.35
C GLN A 122 8.79 -7.68 12.62
N PHE A 123 9.04 -8.95 12.99
CA PHE A 123 8.49 -9.59 14.18
C PHE A 123 9.58 -10.34 14.95
N GLY A 124 9.42 -10.41 16.28
CA GLY A 124 10.22 -11.24 17.16
C GLY A 124 9.68 -12.67 17.28
N GLU A 125 8.37 -12.86 17.07
CA GLU A 125 7.72 -14.17 17.07
C GLU A 125 6.70 -14.27 15.92
N VAL A 126 6.65 -15.42 15.25
CA VAL A 126 5.58 -15.78 14.32
C VAL A 126 5.00 -17.10 14.77
N ALA A 127 3.70 -17.12 15.09
CA ALA A 127 2.95 -18.30 15.48
C ALA A 127 1.92 -18.64 14.39
N ILE A 128 2.08 -19.77 13.73
CA ILE A 128 1.15 -20.26 12.71
C ILE A 128 0.33 -21.38 13.32
N LEU A 129 -0.97 -21.14 13.47
CA LEU A 129 -1.96 -22.06 13.98
C LEU A 129 -2.65 -22.73 12.80
N ARG A 130 -2.22 -23.97 12.51
CA ARG A 130 -2.67 -24.81 11.39
C ARG A 130 -2.91 -26.23 11.86
N ASP A 131 -3.57 -27.04 11.06
CA ASP A 131 -3.85 -28.44 11.39
C ASP A 131 -4.56 -28.59 12.76
N GLY A 132 -4.19 -29.61 13.55
CA GLY A 132 -4.72 -29.84 14.89
C GLY A 132 -4.42 -28.73 15.92
N THR A 133 -3.75 -27.64 15.52
CA THR A 133 -3.48 -26.45 16.36
C THR A 133 -4.31 -25.23 15.96
N SER A 134 -5.22 -25.35 15.00
CA SER A 134 -6.09 -24.26 14.55
C SER A 134 -7.42 -24.24 15.32
N SER A 135 -7.46 -24.45 16.64
CA SER A 135 -8.72 -24.43 17.43
C SER A 135 -8.98 -23.08 18.14
N TYR A 136 -10.20 -22.86 18.63
CA TYR A 136 -10.51 -21.73 19.52
C TYR A 136 -9.57 -21.68 20.73
N ASN A 137 -9.30 -22.83 21.36
CA ASN A 137 -8.47 -22.90 22.56
C ASN A 137 -7.01 -22.55 22.26
N ASP A 138 -6.48 -22.98 21.11
CA ASP A 138 -5.12 -22.66 20.68
C ASP A 138 -4.97 -21.17 20.36
N LEU A 139 -5.92 -20.61 19.60
CA LEU A 139 -5.95 -19.18 19.29
C LEU A 139 -6.00 -18.35 20.58
N LYS A 140 -6.97 -18.64 21.45
CA LYS A 140 -7.13 -17.96 22.74
C LYS A 140 -5.87 -18.09 23.60
N GLY A 141 -5.36 -19.31 23.75
CA GLY A 141 -4.17 -19.60 24.55
C GLY A 141 -2.95 -18.83 24.05
N LYS A 142 -2.74 -18.79 22.73
CA LYS A 142 -1.63 -18.06 22.11
C LYS A 142 -1.78 -16.55 22.29
N LEU A 143 -2.94 -15.96 22.02
CA LEU A 143 -3.18 -14.52 22.18
C LEU A 143 -3.00 -14.05 23.63
N ILE A 144 -3.51 -14.82 24.60
CA ILE A 144 -3.34 -14.51 26.03
C ILE A 144 -1.87 -14.64 26.44
N THR A 145 -1.16 -15.68 25.97
CA THR A 145 0.26 -15.89 26.29
C THR A 145 1.11 -14.74 25.78
N LEU A 146 0.93 -14.33 24.52
CA LEU A 146 1.63 -13.20 23.92
C LEU A 146 1.30 -11.88 24.63
N SER A 147 0.03 -11.68 25.01
CA SER A 147 -0.39 -10.49 25.75
C SER A 147 0.20 -10.43 27.16
N LYS A 148 0.35 -11.58 27.84
CA LYS A 148 1.07 -11.69 29.13
C LYS A 148 2.55 -11.36 28.99
N ALA A 149 3.16 -11.76 27.88
CA ALA A 149 4.54 -11.44 27.54
C ALA A 149 4.75 -10.00 27.07
N GLY A 150 3.70 -9.17 27.04
CA GLY A 150 3.77 -7.76 26.63
C GLY A 150 3.99 -7.57 25.13
N LYS A 151 3.74 -8.59 24.30
CA LYS A 151 3.93 -8.49 22.85
C LYS A 151 2.84 -7.65 22.18
N VAL A 152 3.19 -6.93 21.12
CA VAL A 152 2.25 -6.30 20.21
C VAL A 152 1.87 -7.30 19.12
N ILE A 153 0.58 -7.64 19.00
CA ILE A 153 0.12 -8.76 18.19
C ILE A 153 -0.54 -8.27 16.90
N ASP A 154 -0.07 -8.74 15.75
CA ASP A 154 -0.85 -8.74 14.50
C ASP A 154 -1.49 -10.12 14.32
N LEU A 155 -2.78 -10.17 13.99
CA LEU A 155 -3.54 -11.40 13.81
C LEU A 155 -4.09 -11.51 12.39
N PHE A 156 -3.70 -12.56 11.66
CA PHE A 156 -4.26 -12.90 10.36
C PHE A 156 -5.17 -14.13 10.48
N ILE A 157 -6.38 -14.04 9.92
CA ILE A 157 -7.38 -15.12 9.95
C ILE A 157 -7.69 -15.54 8.52
N LEU A 158 -7.18 -16.70 8.13
CA LEU A 158 -7.20 -17.28 6.79
C LEU A 158 -7.99 -18.59 6.80
N THR A 159 -9.25 -18.51 7.23
CA THR A 159 -10.15 -19.66 7.41
C THR A 159 -11.47 -19.41 6.69
N HIS A 160 -12.33 -20.42 6.61
CA HIS A 160 -13.74 -20.19 6.33
C HIS A 160 -14.44 -19.54 7.54
N GLY A 161 -15.67 -19.11 7.32
CA GLY A 161 -16.52 -18.51 8.34
C GLY A 161 -17.84 -18.05 7.75
N GLY A 162 -18.62 -17.35 8.55
CA GLY A 162 -19.86 -16.75 8.13
C GLY A 162 -20.22 -15.58 9.03
N SER A 163 -21.49 -15.18 9.02
CA SER A 163 -21.98 -14.15 9.93
C SER A 163 -21.71 -14.58 11.37
N ASP A 164 -20.98 -13.75 12.10
CA ASP A 164 -20.55 -13.94 13.48
C ASP A 164 -19.81 -15.28 13.74
N SER A 165 -19.06 -15.80 12.77
CA SER A 165 -18.35 -17.08 12.94
C SER A 165 -17.05 -17.22 12.13
N ILE A 166 -16.09 -17.90 12.75
CA ILE A 166 -14.85 -18.40 12.16
C ILE A 166 -14.87 -19.93 12.28
N SER A 167 -14.70 -20.62 11.15
CA SER A 167 -14.74 -22.07 11.05
C SER A 167 -13.43 -22.69 11.51
N VAL A 168 -13.39 -23.07 12.78
CA VAL A 168 -12.28 -23.81 13.41
C VAL A 168 -12.84 -24.83 14.39
N PRO A 169 -12.08 -25.87 14.78
CA PRO A 169 -12.45 -26.72 15.91
C PRO A 169 -12.81 -25.88 17.15
N GLY A 170 -14.03 -26.08 17.65
CA GLY A 170 -14.61 -25.32 18.75
C GLY A 170 -15.31 -24.01 18.34
N GLY A 171 -15.12 -23.51 17.11
CA GLY A 171 -15.72 -22.30 16.54
C GLY A 171 -15.32 -21.02 17.27
N VAL A 172 -15.18 -19.91 16.55
CA VAL A 172 -14.98 -18.58 17.15
C VAL A 172 -16.08 -17.63 16.69
N ASP A 173 -16.82 -17.08 17.64
CA ASP A 173 -17.88 -16.08 17.43
C ASP A 173 -17.55 -14.80 18.22
N GLY A 174 -18.37 -13.76 18.07
CA GLY A 174 -18.16 -12.49 18.76
C GLY A 174 -18.15 -12.60 20.28
N ASN A 175 -18.91 -13.53 20.87
CA ASN A 175 -18.93 -13.73 22.32
C ASN A 175 -17.63 -14.36 22.82
N LYS A 176 -17.13 -15.38 22.12
CA LYS A 176 -15.86 -16.03 22.42
C LYS A 176 -14.68 -15.07 22.29
N ILE A 177 -14.68 -14.20 21.28
CA ILE A 177 -13.64 -13.17 21.13
C ILE A 177 -13.62 -12.25 22.36
N ARG A 178 -14.79 -11.74 22.79
CA ARG A 178 -14.90 -10.91 24.00
C ARG A 178 -14.54 -11.68 25.27
N GLU A 179 -14.86 -12.98 25.33
CA GLU A 179 -14.51 -13.85 26.45
C GLU A 179 -12.98 -13.94 26.65
N MET A 180 -12.18 -13.90 25.57
CA MET A 180 -10.71 -13.90 25.69
C MET A 180 -10.20 -12.73 26.54
N LYS A 181 -10.77 -11.54 26.36
CA LYS A 181 -10.48 -10.36 27.19
C LYS A 181 -10.92 -10.56 28.64
N THR A 182 -12.12 -11.09 28.86
CA THR A 182 -12.64 -11.37 30.21
C THR A 182 -11.74 -12.35 30.94
N GLN A 183 -11.30 -13.44 30.29
CA GLN A 183 -10.38 -14.43 30.86
C GLN A 183 -8.98 -13.86 31.10
N PHE A 184 -8.52 -12.94 30.26
CA PHE A 184 -7.24 -12.25 30.48
C PHE A 184 -7.31 -11.20 31.61
N GLY A 185 -8.51 -10.67 31.89
CA GLY A 185 -8.76 -9.64 32.91
C GLY A 185 -8.47 -8.21 32.45
N LYS A 186 -8.02 -8.01 31.20
CA LYS A 186 -7.77 -6.71 30.58
C LYS A 186 -7.79 -6.84 29.04
N PRO A 187 -7.82 -5.74 28.27
CA PRO A 187 -7.72 -5.81 26.81
C PRO A 187 -6.47 -6.57 26.36
N LEU A 188 -6.60 -7.39 25.32
CA LEU A 188 -5.48 -8.05 24.65
C LEU A 188 -4.62 -7.00 23.92
N SER A 189 -3.32 -7.28 23.76
CA SER A 189 -2.38 -6.36 23.10
C SER A 189 -2.37 -6.53 21.58
N ILE A 190 -3.56 -6.56 20.97
CA ILE A 190 -3.73 -6.73 19.53
C ILE A 190 -3.63 -5.37 18.83
N ARG A 191 -2.70 -5.24 17.90
CA ARG A 191 -2.56 -4.07 17.03
C ARG A 191 -3.55 -4.16 15.87
N SER A 192 -3.49 -5.23 15.11
CA SER A 192 -4.31 -5.39 13.91
C SER A 192 -4.92 -6.78 13.80
N VAL A 193 -6.12 -6.85 13.22
CA VAL A 193 -6.78 -8.10 12.83
C VAL A 193 -7.17 -8.00 11.35
N TYR A 194 -6.60 -8.86 10.51
CA TYR A 194 -6.95 -8.96 9.10
C TYR A 194 -7.57 -10.31 8.81
N MET A 195 -8.83 -10.32 8.37
CA MET A 195 -9.63 -11.52 8.21
C MET A 195 -10.04 -11.73 6.75
N MET A 196 -9.83 -12.95 6.26
CA MET A 196 -10.21 -13.39 4.92
C MET A 196 -11.40 -14.35 4.92
N ASN A 197 -12.02 -14.63 6.07
CA ASN A 197 -13.24 -15.43 6.14
C ASN A 197 -14.46 -14.69 5.57
N CYS A 198 -15.47 -15.46 5.14
CA CYS A 198 -16.74 -14.91 4.67
C CYS A 198 -17.46 -14.17 5.78
N VAL A 199 -18.01 -12.99 5.44
CA VAL A 199 -18.73 -12.08 6.34
C VAL A 199 -17.89 -11.66 7.55
N GLY A 200 -16.56 -11.73 7.44
CA GLY A 200 -15.64 -11.45 8.56
C GLY A 200 -15.85 -10.07 9.19
N SER A 201 -16.39 -9.09 8.46
CA SER A 201 -16.69 -7.76 9.01
C SER A 201 -17.65 -7.79 10.20
N SER A 202 -18.50 -8.82 10.33
CA SER A 202 -19.42 -8.94 11.47
C SER A 202 -18.68 -9.12 12.80
N LEU A 203 -17.43 -9.58 12.78
CA LEU A 203 -16.60 -9.82 13.96
C LEU A 203 -15.67 -8.64 14.29
N ASN A 204 -15.59 -7.61 13.43
CA ASN A 204 -14.67 -6.49 13.62
C ASN A 204 -14.87 -5.82 14.99
N GLN A 205 -16.11 -5.53 15.38
CA GLN A 205 -16.40 -4.90 16.67
C GLN A 205 -16.01 -5.80 17.85
N ALA A 206 -16.22 -7.12 17.76
CA ALA A 206 -15.82 -8.03 18.83
C ALA A 206 -14.30 -8.04 19.03
N TRP A 207 -13.52 -7.98 17.95
CA TRP A 207 -12.06 -7.83 18.03
C TRP A 207 -11.63 -6.51 18.67
N LEU A 208 -12.28 -5.40 18.32
CA LEU A 208 -12.05 -4.10 18.96
C LEU A 208 -12.39 -4.15 20.45
N ASP A 209 -13.53 -4.75 20.81
CA ASP A 209 -13.97 -4.93 22.20
C ASP A 209 -12.95 -5.76 23.00
N ALA A 210 -12.33 -6.76 22.37
CA ALA A 210 -11.30 -7.61 22.95
C ALA A 210 -9.93 -6.94 23.09
N GLY A 211 -9.68 -5.83 22.39
CA GLY A 211 -8.48 -5.01 22.53
C GLY A 211 -7.74 -4.68 21.23
N ALA A 212 -8.22 -5.16 20.07
CA ALA A 212 -7.64 -4.79 18.78
C ALA A 212 -7.72 -3.28 18.53
N LYS A 213 -6.72 -2.69 17.86
CA LYS A 213 -6.77 -1.28 17.45
C LYS A 213 -7.50 -1.10 16.14
N VAL A 214 -7.32 -2.03 15.23
CA VAL A 214 -7.97 -2.03 13.92
C VAL A 214 -8.33 -3.45 13.52
N SER A 215 -9.49 -3.60 12.89
CA SER A 215 -9.94 -4.89 12.37
C SER A 215 -10.52 -4.70 10.97
N SER A 216 -10.25 -5.65 10.08
CA SER A 216 -10.91 -5.73 8.79
C SER A 216 -11.32 -7.16 8.43
N GLY A 217 -12.50 -7.26 7.82
CA GLY A 217 -13.02 -8.47 7.19
C GLY A 217 -13.94 -8.11 6.03
N ALA A 218 -14.29 -9.10 5.20
CA ALA A 218 -15.20 -8.89 4.08
C ALA A 218 -16.62 -8.58 4.55
N MET A 219 -17.29 -7.66 3.83
CA MET A 219 -18.67 -7.24 4.09
C MET A 219 -19.67 -8.41 4.02
N LYS A 220 -19.46 -9.30 3.06
CA LYS A 220 -20.23 -10.53 2.84
C LYS A 220 -19.25 -11.66 2.51
N ASN A 221 -19.64 -12.60 1.66
CA ASN A 221 -18.78 -13.68 1.23
C ASN A 221 -17.51 -13.14 0.57
N ASN A 222 -16.36 -13.64 1.01
CA ASN A 222 -15.07 -13.27 0.44
C ASN A 222 -14.69 -14.26 -0.67
N TYR A 223 -14.64 -13.79 -1.90
CA TYR A 223 -14.28 -14.58 -3.08
C TYR A 223 -12.87 -14.25 -3.60
N LEU A 224 -12.17 -13.34 -2.92
CA LEU A 224 -10.87 -12.81 -3.35
C LEU A 224 -9.78 -12.97 -2.28
N PRO A 225 -9.68 -14.09 -1.52
CA PRO A 225 -8.84 -14.15 -0.33
C PRO A 225 -7.34 -14.13 -0.64
N GLU A 226 -6.85 -14.95 -1.57
CA GLU A 226 -5.39 -15.15 -1.70
C GLU A 226 -4.64 -13.97 -2.33
N PRO A 227 -5.05 -13.42 -3.51
CA PRO A 227 -4.35 -12.27 -4.05
C PRO A 227 -4.44 -11.06 -3.10
N SER A 228 -5.57 -10.90 -2.40
CA SER A 228 -5.74 -9.83 -1.42
C SER A 228 -4.80 -10.00 -0.23
N MET A 229 -4.68 -11.21 0.31
CA MET A 229 -3.72 -11.48 1.38
C MET A 229 -2.27 -11.23 0.93
N TYR A 230 -1.91 -11.63 -0.30
CA TYR A 230 -0.59 -11.34 -0.84
C TYR A 230 -0.31 -9.83 -0.90
N PHE A 231 -1.19 -9.06 -1.54
CA PHE A 231 -0.99 -7.62 -1.67
C PHE A 231 -1.07 -6.88 -0.34
N PHE A 232 -1.97 -7.29 0.55
CA PHE A 232 -2.08 -6.73 1.90
C PHE A 232 -0.79 -6.95 2.67
N TRP A 233 -0.25 -8.17 2.66
CA TRP A 233 1.00 -8.48 3.36
C TRP A 233 2.18 -7.65 2.86
N GLN A 234 2.30 -7.47 1.54
CA GLN A 234 3.36 -6.64 0.97
C GLN A 234 3.22 -5.18 1.38
N ALA A 235 2.01 -4.63 1.32
CA ALA A 235 1.74 -3.25 1.72
C ALA A 235 1.96 -3.02 3.23
N TRP A 236 1.48 -3.95 4.06
CA TRP A 236 1.60 -3.91 5.52
C TRP A 236 3.06 -3.95 5.97
N LYS A 237 3.84 -4.93 5.48
CA LYS A 237 5.29 -4.98 5.72
C LYS A 237 6.03 -3.77 5.18
N GLY A 238 5.52 -3.16 4.10
CA GLY A 238 6.04 -1.92 3.54
C GLY A 238 5.81 -0.69 4.41
N GLY A 239 5.10 -0.82 5.54
CA GLY A 239 4.86 0.26 6.49
C GLY A 239 3.65 1.13 6.15
N GLN A 240 2.82 0.73 5.19
CA GLN A 240 1.57 1.44 4.92
C GLN A 240 0.64 1.41 6.14
N SER A 241 -0.24 2.41 6.25
CA SER A 241 -1.35 2.34 7.20
C SER A 241 -2.23 1.14 6.92
N PHE A 242 -2.92 0.63 7.95
CA PHE A 242 -3.74 -0.56 7.84
C PHE A 242 -4.84 -0.37 6.81
N GLU A 243 -5.50 0.80 6.79
CA GLU A 243 -6.51 1.13 5.78
C GLU A 243 -5.93 1.14 4.36
N ASN A 244 -4.73 1.69 4.15
CA ASN A 244 -4.11 1.71 2.83
C ASN A 244 -3.63 0.32 2.40
N ALA A 245 -3.10 -0.48 3.32
CA ALA A 245 -2.74 -1.87 3.03
C ALA A 245 -3.97 -2.68 2.60
N VAL A 246 -5.09 -2.56 3.31
CA VAL A 246 -6.34 -3.29 2.99
C VAL A 246 -6.98 -2.79 1.70
N THR A 247 -7.14 -1.48 1.54
CA THR A 247 -7.79 -0.88 0.36
C THR A 247 -6.98 -1.09 -0.92
N SER A 248 -5.65 -0.91 -0.86
CA SER A 248 -4.78 -1.13 -2.01
C SER A 248 -4.72 -2.60 -2.40
N ALA A 249 -4.72 -3.52 -1.43
CA ALA A 249 -4.78 -4.94 -1.69
C ALA A 249 -6.02 -5.34 -2.47
N TYR A 250 -7.19 -4.92 -1.99
CA TYR A 250 -8.47 -5.17 -2.66
C TYR A 250 -8.49 -4.63 -4.10
N ARG A 251 -8.06 -3.39 -4.31
CA ARG A 251 -7.99 -2.76 -5.65
C ARG A 251 -7.00 -3.49 -6.58
N ARG A 252 -5.83 -3.88 -6.08
CA ARG A 252 -4.82 -4.63 -6.86
C ARG A 252 -5.34 -6.02 -7.23
N THR A 253 -6.07 -6.67 -6.33
CA THR A 253 -6.75 -7.94 -6.63
C THR A 253 -7.78 -7.78 -7.74
N ILE A 254 -8.64 -6.77 -7.67
CA ILE A 254 -9.62 -6.49 -8.74
C ILE A 254 -8.91 -6.28 -10.07
N LYS A 255 -7.87 -5.43 -10.09
CA LYS A 255 -7.09 -5.16 -11.30
C LYS A 255 -6.49 -6.44 -11.88
N LEU A 256 -5.81 -7.24 -11.05
CA LEU A 256 -5.23 -8.52 -11.46
C LEU A 256 -6.29 -9.45 -12.08
N MET A 257 -7.43 -9.60 -11.42
CA MET A 257 -8.50 -10.48 -11.88
C MET A 257 -9.13 -9.96 -13.18
N ASN A 258 -9.33 -8.65 -13.29
CA ASN A 258 -9.81 -8.02 -14.51
C ASN A 258 -8.85 -8.25 -15.68
N ASP A 259 -7.55 -8.03 -15.48
CA ASP A 259 -6.53 -8.26 -16.50
C ASP A 259 -6.49 -9.74 -16.90
N THR A 260 -6.56 -10.65 -15.93
CA THR A 260 -6.56 -12.11 -16.18
C THR A 260 -7.75 -12.54 -17.01
N VAL A 261 -8.97 -12.12 -16.63
CA VAL A 261 -10.20 -12.47 -17.34
C VAL A 261 -10.22 -11.85 -18.75
N ARG A 262 -9.80 -10.59 -18.90
CA ARG A 262 -9.73 -9.91 -20.21
C ARG A 262 -8.73 -10.57 -21.15
N ASN A 263 -7.55 -10.92 -20.64
CA ASN A 263 -6.53 -11.61 -21.41
C ASN A 263 -7.02 -13.00 -21.85
N PHE A 264 -7.68 -13.74 -20.95
CA PHE A 264 -8.30 -15.01 -21.27
C PHE A 264 -9.33 -14.89 -22.39
N ILE A 265 -10.30 -13.97 -22.26
CA ILE A 265 -11.34 -13.76 -23.27
C ILE A 265 -10.72 -13.38 -24.61
N SER A 266 -9.76 -12.45 -24.60
CA SER A 266 -9.07 -11.99 -25.81
C SER A 266 -8.27 -13.09 -26.52
N ALA A 267 -7.82 -14.11 -25.78
CA ALA A 267 -7.08 -15.24 -26.32
C ALA A 267 -7.99 -16.33 -26.93
N LEU A 268 -9.31 -16.25 -26.75
CA LEU A 268 -10.22 -17.22 -27.35
C LEU A 268 -10.24 -17.07 -28.88
N PRO A 269 -10.17 -18.17 -29.66
CA PRO A 269 -10.14 -18.16 -31.12
C PRO A 269 -11.54 -17.94 -31.72
N ILE A 270 -12.25 -16.92 -31.24
CA ILE A 270 -13.61 -16.56 -31.68
C ILE A 270 -13.56 -15.11 -32.18
N PRO A 271 -13.99 -14.82 -33.42
CA PRO A 271 -14.03 -13.45 -33.94
C PRO A 271 -14.83 -12.51 -33.01
N GLY A 272 -14.26 -11.35 -32.67
CA GLY A 272 -14.91 -10.33 -31.83
C GLY A 272 -14.66 -10.45 -30.32
N THR A 273 -13.86 -11.41 -29.86
CA THR A 273 -13.54 -11.58 -28.42
C THR A 273 -12.82 -10.39 -27.79
N SER A 274 -12.03 -9.63 -28.54
CA SER A 274 -11.40 -8.40 -28.04
C SER A 274 -12.42 -7.33 -27.64
N ALA A 275 -13.50 -7.17 -28.43
CA ALA A 275 -14.60 -6.28 -28.09
C ALA A 275 -15.35 -6.79 -26.86
N LEU A 276 -15.58 -8.10 -26.75
CA LEU A 276 -16.20 -8.71 -25.56
C LEU A 276 -15.33 -8.53 -24.31
N ALA A 277 -14.01 -8.70 -24.41
CA ALA A 277 -13.08 -8.49 -23.31
C ALA A 277 -13.11 -7.04 -22.81
N ALA A 278 -13.22 -6.06 -23.72
CA ALA A 278 -13.35 -4.66 -23.36
C ALA A 278 -14.64 -4.34 -22.58
N LEU A 279 -15.71 -5.13 -22.79
CA LEU A 279 -16.97 -5.01 -22.06
C LEU A 279 -16.93 -5.65 -20.67
N VAL A 280 -15.98 -6.57 -20.42
CA VAL A 280 -15.83 -7.18 -19.10
C VAL A 280 -15.21 -6.17 -18.14
N ASP A 281 -15.94 -5.90 -17.08
CA ASP A 281 -15.51 -5.07 -15.97
C ASP A 281 -15.68 -5.87 -14.68
N PHE A 282 -14.61 -6.53 -14.27
CA PHE A 282 -14.61 -7.43 -13.10
C PHE A 282 -15.08 -6.70 -11.84
N GLU A 283 -14.79 -5.39 -11.74
CA GLU A 283 -15.17 -4.56 -10.60
C GLU A 283 -16.70 -4.52 -10.38
N LYS A 284 -17.49 -4.67 -11.46
CA LYS A 284 -18.96 -4.59 -11.40
C LYS A 284 -19.63 -5.87 -10.93
N PHE A 285 -18.90 -6.97 -10.75
CA PHE A 285 -19.53 -8.21 -10.32
C PHE A 285 -19.92 -8.18 -8.84
N ASP A 286 -21.10 -8.71 -8.53
CA ASP A 286 -21.64 -8.70 -7.16
C ASP A 286 -20.70 -9.37 -6.17
N PHE A 287 -20.05 -10.47 -6.56
CA PHE A 287 -19.12 -11.18 -5.67
C PHE A 287 -17.86 -10.36 -5.35
N VAL A 288 -17.42 -9.48 -6.26
CA VAL A 288 -16.32 -8.55 -5.99
C VAL A 288 -16.78 -7.57 -4.92
N THR A 289 -17.96 -6.98 -5.13
CA THR A 289 -18.56 -6.08 -4.15
C THR A 289 -18.85 -6.74 -2.80
N ASP A 290 -19.25 -8.02 -2.79
CA ASP A 290 -19.47 -8.80 -1.57
C ASP A 290 -18.15 -9.02 -0.80
N SER A 291 -17.04 -9.12 -1.53
CA SER A 291 -15.68 -9.26 -0.97
C SER A 291 -15.09 -7.93 -0.48
N ALA A 292 -15.80 -6.81 -0.65
CA ALA A 292 -15.35 -5.50 -0.22
C ALA A 292 -14.97 -5.52 1.27
N PRO A 293 -13.75 -5.11 1.63
CA PRO A 293 -13.36 -5.08 3.03
C PRO A 293 -14.10 -3.94 3.76
N VAL A 294 -14.49 -4.24 5.00
CA VAL A 294 -14.95 -3.25 5.98
C VAL A 294 -13.84 -3.10 7.01
N ILE A 295 -13.42 -1.86 7.27
CA ILE A 295 -12.36 -1.53 8.22
C ILE A 295 -12.98 -0.75 9.38
N GLN A 296 -12.71 -1.18 10.61
CA GLN A 296 -13.15 -0.51 11.84
C GLN A 296 -11.96 -0.28 12.78
N GLY A 297 -12.02 0.77 13.58
CA GLY A 297 -10.98 1.15 14.54
C GLY A 297 -9.98 2.18 14.00
N GLN A 298 -8.76 2.18 14.54
CA GLN A 298 -7.68 3.12 14.24
C GLN A 298 -7.03 2.81 12.88
N ARG A 299 -7.57 3.42 11.82
CA ARG A 299 -7.20 3.15 10.42
C ARG A 299 -5.74 3.49 10.06
N THR A 300 -5.16 4.45 10.76
CA THR A 300 -3.80 4.96 10.54
C THR A 300 -2.70 4.12 11.19
N VAL A 301 -3.06 3.06 11.92
CA VAL A 301 -2.10 2.12 12.52
C VAL A 301 -1.22 1.53 11.42
N THR A 302 0.08 1.45 11.66
CA THR A 302 1.08 0.83 10.77
C THR A 302 1.74 -0.34 11.47
N ILE A 303 2.55 -1.14 10.74
CA ILE A 303 3.36 -2.21 11.33
C ILE A 303 4.40 -1.70 12.36
N ASN A 304 4.66 -0.39 12.39
CA ASN A 304 5.56 0.26 13.34
C ASN A 304 4.82 1.01 14.47
N SER A 305 3.49 0.93 14.50
CA SER A 305 2.70 1.48 15.60
C SER A 305 2.88 0.59 16.83
N ASP A 306 3.74 1.02 17.73
CA ASP A 306 4.11 0.29 18.94
C ASP A 306 3.35 0.78 20.18
N SER A 307 2.84 2.01 20.12
CA SER A 307 2.00 2.53 21.19
C SER A 307 0.59 1.98 21.07
N LEU A 308 0.26 1.02 21.94
CA LEU A 308 -1.12 0.60 22.18
C LEU A 308 -1.83 1.52 23.19
N THR A 309 -1.20 2.64 23.60
CA THR A 309 -1.84 3.56 24.55
C THR A 309 -3.02 4.21 23.86
N PHE A 310 -4.19 4.01 24.45
CA PHE A 310 -5.39 4.71 24.07
C PHE A 310 -5.17 6.20 24.35
N THR A 311 -5.00 7.01 23.32
CA THR A 311 -5.76 8.27 23.35
C THR A 311 -7.20 7.81 23.57
N GLN A 312 -7.91 8.36 24.55
CA GLN A 312 -9.37 8.21 24.66
C GLN A 312 -9.99 8.82 23.39
N SER A 313 -9.82 8.12 22.27
CA SER A 313 -10.50 8.38 21.03
C SER A 313 -11.93 8.11 21.37
N LEU A 314 -12.72 9.18 21.35
CA LEU A 314 -14.16 9.15 21.28
C LEU A 314 -14.55 7.94 20.41
N SER A 315 -15.41 7.11 20.97
CA SER A 315 -16.00 5.93 20.36
C SER A 315 -16.78 6.32 19.12
N ASP A 316 -16.08 6.68 18.05
CA ASP A 316 -16.69 7.00 16.78
C ASP A 316 -16.78 5.68 16.00
N PRO A 317 -17.98 5.10 15.83
CA PRO A 317 -18.19 3.79 15.22
C PRO A 317 -17.97 3.82 13.70
N MET A 318 -17.14 4.75 13.20
CA MET A 318 -16.94 4.93 11.77
C MET A 318 -16.30 3.69 11.16
N ALA A 319 -17.08 2.94 10.38
CA ALA A 319 -16.59 1.91 9.49
C ALA A 319 -16.28 2.51 8.11
N THR A 320 -15.13 2.17 7.51
CA THR A 320 -14.92 2.37 6.07
C THR A 320 -15.33 1.09 5.36
N THR A 321 -16.31 1.18 4.46
CA THR A 321 -16.54 0.13 3.46
C THR A 321 -15.83 0.53 2.18
N VAL A 322 -14.93 -0.33 1.71
CA VAL A 322 -14.16 -0.07 0.48
C VAL A 322 -14.97 -0.52 -0.73
N LEU A 323 -15.65 0.41 -1.36
CA LEU A 323 -16.41 0.12 -2.59
C LEU A 323 -15.57 0.37 -3.85
N PRO A 324 -15.84 -0.40 -4.92
CA PRO A 324 -15.52 -0.02 -6.29
C PRO A 324 -15.72 1.46 -6.62
N ILE A 325 -14.81 2.05 -7.42
CA ILE A 325 -14.92 3.44 -7.88
C ILE A 325 -16.17 3.59 -8.75
N SER A 326 -16.42 2.64 -9.66
CA SER A 326 -17.61 2.64 -10.49
C SER A 326 -18.90 2.62 -9.66
N LYS A 327 -18.93 1.89 -8.54
CA LYS A 327 -20.08 1.87 -7.63
C LYS A 327 -20.25 3.20 -6.90
N LEU A 328 -19.17 3.80 -6.39
CA LEU A 328 -19.21 5.13 -5.79
C LEU A 328 -19.70 6.20 -6.78
N GLN A 329 -19.24 6.14 -8.03
CA GLN A 329 -19.71 7.00 -9.12
C GLN A 329 -21.20 6.77 -9.39
N SER A 330 -21.66 5.52 -9.48
CA SER A 330 -23.09 5.23 -9.68
C SER A 330 -23.97 5.74 -8.55
N MET A 331 -23.51 5.61 -7.29
CA MET A 331 -24.20 6.15 -6.11
C MET A 331 -24.23 7.69 -6.15
N SER A 332 -23.11 8.35 -6.45
CA SER A 332 -23.06 9.80 -6.59
C SER A 332 -23.95 10.32 -7.73
N GLY A 333 -24.07 9.56 -8.83
CA GLY A 333 -24.96 9.86 -9.95
C GLY A 333 -26.44 9.75 -9.59
N SER A 334 -26.82 8.78 -8.74
CA SER A 334 -28.19 8.67 -8.24
C SER A 334 -28.59 9.83 -7.32
N TYR A 335 -27.66 10.36 -6.53
CA TYR A 335 -27.90 11.57 -5.73
C TYR A 335 -27.95 12.84 -6.60
N ALA A 336 -27.16 12.91 -7.67
CA ALA A 336 -27.22 14.02 -8.64
C ALA A 336 -28.51 14.02 -9.47
N MET A 337 -29.07 12.85 -9.81
CA MET A 337 -30.34 12.76 -10.56
C MET A 337 -31.58 13.16 -9.74
N ALA A 338 -31.52 13.07 -8.41
CA ALA A 338 -32.56 13.60 -7.52
C ALA A 338 -32.47 15.12 -7.34
N ALA A 339 -31.36 15.73 -7.73
CA ALA A 339 -31.11 17.16 -7.70
C ALA A 339 -30.81 17.68 -9.13
N SER A 340 -31.87 17.97 -9.87
CA SER A 340 -31.89 18.66 -11.17
C SER A 340 -31.74 17.79 -12.43
N VAL A 341 -32.77 17.91 -13.27
CA VAL A 341 -32.64 17.87 -14.73
C VAL A 341 -31.73 19.05 -15.11
N GLY A 342 -30.43 18.77 -15.24
CA GLY A 342 -29.41 19.73 -15.62
C GLY A 342 -28.31 19.01 -16.39
N SER A 343 -28.13 19.40 -17.64
CA SER A 343 -27.07 19.00 -18.57
C SER A 343 -25.71 18.77 -17.90
N SER A 344 -24.98 17.71 -18.30
CA SER A 344 -23.61 17.45 -17.88
C SER A 344 -22.79 18.74 -17.87
N PRO A 345 -22.14 19.11 -16.75
CA PRO A 345 -21.39 20.35 -16.67
C PRO A 345 -20.30 20.32 -17.74
N SER A 346 -20.31 21.34 -18.60
CA SER A 346 -19.24 21.58 -19.55
C SER A 346 -17.94 21.77 -18.77
N VAL A 347 -16.86 21.18 -19.27
CA VAL A 347 -15.51 21.45 -18.77
C VAL A 347 -15.26 22.95 -18.99
N ALA A 348 -15.32 23.75 -17.92
CA ALA A 348 -15.22 25.20 -18.03
C ALA A 348 -13.83 25.61 -18.53
N HIS A 349 -12.77 25.01 -17.98
CA HIS A 349 -11.38 25.28 -18.37
C HIS A 349 -10.48 24.06 -18.17
N SER A 350 -9.82 23.62 -19.25
CA SER A 350 -8.74 22.62 -19.21
C SER A 350 -7.45 23.23 -19.73
N TYR A 351 -6.35 23.03 -19.01
CA TYR A 351 -5.01 23.35 -19.49
C TYR A 351 -4.22 22.06 -19.66
N ALA A 352 -3.53 21.90 -20.80
CA ALA A 352 -2.66 20.77 -21.07
C ALA A 352 -1.32 21.25 -21.63
N PHE A 353 -0.26 21.10 -20.85
CA PHE A 353 1.11 21.18 -21.31
C PHE A 353 1.53 19.82 -21.86
N HIS A 354 2.03 19.84 -23.09
CA HIS A 354 2.82 18.76 -23.66
C HIS A 354 4.17 19.36 -23.97
N SER A 355 5.24 18.79 -23.41
CA SER A 355 6.58 19.15 -23.86
C SER A 355 6.63 18.87 -25.36
N PRO A 356 7.13 19.81 -26.20
CA PRO A 356 7.49 19.48 -27.57
C PRO A 356 8.51 18.36 -27.45
N SER A 357 8.03 17.13 -27.58
CA SER A 357 8.90 16.00 -27.71
C SER A 357 9.61 16.30 -29.01
N VAL A 358 10.93 16.50 -28.96
CA VAL A 358 11.69 16.33 -30.17
C VAL A 358 11.54 14.85 -30.49
N VAL A 359 10.48 14.50 -31.22
CA VAL A 359 10.49 13.35 -32.11
C VAL A 359 11.53 13.75 -33.14
N MET A 360 12.80 13.64 -32.77
CA MET A 360 13.90 13.90 -33.68
C MET A 360 13.69 12.97 -34.85
N GLN A 361 13.65 13.54 -36.06
CA GLN A 361 13.67 12.72 -37.26
C GLN A 361 14.93 11.86 -37.20
N VAL A 362 14.77 10.57 -37.49
CA VAL A 362 15.79 9.51 -37.38
C VAL A 362 17.10 9.88 -38.10
N SER A 363 17.08 10.84 -39.04
CA SER A 363 18.23 11.33 -39.79
C SER A 363 19.20 12.23 -39.00
N GLU A 364 18.76 12.93 -37.95
CA GLU A 364 19.58 13.96 -37.27
C GLU A 364 20.53 13.41 -36.18
N TYR A 365 20.43 12.12 -35.82
CA TYR A 365 21.26 11.49 -34.77
C TYR A 365 22.66 11.05 -35.22
N SER A 366 23.07 11.30 -36.47
CA SER A 366 24.28 10.67 -37.02
C SER A 366 25.57 11.51 -37.00
N ILE A 367 25.59 12.79 -36.57
CA ILE A 367 26.77 13.65 -36.84
C ILE A 367 27.38 14.38 -35.62
N GLN A 368 26.90 14.24 -34.38
CA GLN A 368 27.60 14.85 -33.23
C GLN A 368 28.06 13.87 -32.14
N GLN A 369 29.38 13.66 -32.19
CA GLN A 369 30.32 13.27 -31.14
C GLN A 369 30.58 11.77 -30.91
N ASN A 370 31.67 11.35 -31.58
CA ASN A 370 32.64 10.30 -31.26
C ASN A 370 32.65 9.11 -32.26
N PRO A 371 33.69 8.97 -33.11
CA PRO A 371 33.79 7.90 -34.11
C PRO A 371 33.91 6.47 -33.54
N ALA A 372 33.90 6.29 -32.21
CA ALA A 372 33.87 5.00 -31.54
C ALA A 372 32.44 4.40 -31.35
N ALA A 373 31.37 5.14 -31.66
CA ALA A 373 29.99 4.71 -31.39
C ALA A 373 29.42 3.65 -32.36
N LEU A 374 30.16 3.28 -33.42
CA LEU A 374 29.67 2.40 -34.49
C LEU A 374 29.80 0.89 -34.21
N VAL A 375 30.41 0.48 -33.09
CA VAL A 375 30.65 -0.95 -32.78
C VAL A 375 29.75 -1.50 -31.65
N ILE A 376 28.95 -0.67 -30.97
CA ILE A 376 28.08 -1.12 -29.87
C ILE A 376 26.72 -1.58 -30.42
N ALA A 377 26.73 -2.73 -31.10
CA ALA A 377 25.51 -3.43 -31.51
C ALA A 377 25.59 -4.90 -31.08
N GLY A 378 25.43 -5.13 -29.77
CA GLY A 378 25.31 -6.44 -29.15
C GLY A 378 24.76 -6.26 -27.73
N ILE A 379 23.53 -6.70 -27.52
CA ILE A 379 22.75 -6.47 -26.30
C ILE A 379 23.30 -7.36 -25.17
N GLU A 380 24.23 -6.84 -24.36
CA GLU A 380 24.55 -7.40 -23.02
C GLU A 380 24.67 -6.32 -21.93
N VAL A 381 24.51 -5.03 -22.27
CA VAL A 381 24.59 -3.94 -21.26
C VAL A 381 23.34 -3.89 -20.36
N ALA A 382 22.23 -4.50 -20.78
CA ALA A 382 21.04 -4.65 -19.94
C ALA A 382 21.32 -5.52 -18.69
N ASP A 383 22.28 -6.46 -18.74
CA ASP A 383 22.63 -7.32 -17.61
C ASP A 383 23.51 -6.63 -16.56
N ALA A 384 24.24 -5.57 -16.92
CA ALA A 384 25.12 -4.84 -16.00
C ALA A 384 24.37 -3.81 -15.13
N ALA A 385 23.14 -3.44 -15.51
CA ALA A 385 22.31 -2.50 -14.76
C ALA A 385 21.12 -3.24 -14.16
N GLN A 386 21.12 -3.41 -12.84
CA GLN A 386 19.93 -3.87 -12.14
C GLN A 386 18.96 -2.69 -12.10
N ILE A 387 18.01 -2.68 -13.04
CA ILE A 387 16.78 -1.92 -12.88
C ILE A 387 16.00 -2.65 -11.79
N GLY A 388 16.15 -2.21 -10.55
CA GLY A 388 15.50 -2.83 -9.41
C GLY A 388 13.98 -2.83 -9.61
N LEU A 389 13.42 -4.01 -9.84
CA LEU A 389 12.08 -4.39 -9.41
C LEU A 389 12.10 -4.49 -7.87
N ALA A 390 12.37 -3.37 -7.19
CA ALA A 390 12.02 -3.27 -5.79
C ALA A 390 10.49 -3.25 -5.77
N ALA A 391 9.88 -4.28 -5.21
CA ALA A 391 8.44 -4.33 -4.93
C ALA A 391 7.99 -2.93 -4.47
N ALA A 392 7.00 -2.36 -5.16
CA ALA A 392 6.54 -0.99 -4.97
C ALA A 392 6.25 -0.69 -3.49
N ALA A 393 7.25 -0.19 -2.78
CA ALA A 393 7.11 0.32 -1.43
C ALA A 393 6.51 1.71 -1.60
N MET A 394 5.18 1.78 -1.62
CA MET A 394 4.47 3.06 -1.62
C MET A 394 4.84 3.80 -0.34
N VAL A 395 5.55 4.91 -0.47
CA VAL A 395 5.79 5.82 0.65
C VAL A 395 4.63 6.79 0.68
N GLN A 396 3.95 6.85 1.82
CA GLN A 396 2.91 7.84 2.05
C GLN A 396 3.43 8.88 3.04
N ALA A 397 3.56 10.13 2.59
CA ALA A 397 3.71 11.27 3.47
C ALA A 397 2.29 11.82 3.74
N GLN A 398 1.76 11.56 4.93
CA GLN A 398 0.46 12.10 5.36
C GLN A 398 0.68 13.08 6.52
N VAL A 399 0.16 14.29 6.36
CA VAL A 399 -0.03 15.23 7.48
C VAL A 399 -1.53 15.44 7.60
N ALA A 400 -2.14 14.81 8.60
CA ALA A 400 -3.57 14.95 8.89
C ALA A 400 -3.77 16.08 9.90
N ALA A 401 -4.44 17.16 9.49
CA ALA A 401 -4.99 18.17 10.39
C ALA A 401 -6.48 17.88 10.58
N SER A 402 -7.08 18.34 11.68
CA SER A 402 -8.48 18.03 12.06
C SER A 402 -9.55 18.48 11.06
N GLN A 403 -9.21 19.29 10.05
CA GLN A 403 -10.17 19.85 9.07
C GLN A 403 -9.65 19.86 7.60
N GLY A 404 -8.46 19.30 7.32
CA GLY A 404 -7.92 19.18 5.96
C GLY A 404 -6.76 18.17 5.89
N SER A 405 -6.31 17.86 4.67
CA SER A 405 -5.37 16.73 4.46
C SER A 405 -4.40 16.95 3.32
N PHE A 406 -3.14 16.59 3.53
CA PHE A 406 -2.18 16.42 2.44
C PHE A 406 -1.75 14.96 2.39
N THR A 407 -2.06 14.28 1.30
CA THR A 407 -1.68 12.89 1.04
C THR A 407 -0.83 12.81 -0.21
N LEU A 408 0.40 12.37 -0.06
CA LEU A 408 1.30 12.09 -1.18
C LEU A 408 1.71 10.62 -1.12
N THR A 409 1.48 9.89 -2.20
CA THR A 409 1.84 8.48 -2.35
C THR A 409 2.68 8.29 -3.59
N PHE A 410 3.81 7.61 -3.49
CA PHE A 410 4.67 7.37 -4.65
C PHE A 410 5.38 6.02 -4.63
N ASP A 411 5.65 5.48 -5.82
CA ASP A 411 6.47 4.29 -6.00
C ASP A 411 7.96 4.61 -5.86
N LYS A 412 8.68 3.81 -5.06
CA LYS A 412 10.14 3.81 -5.08
C LYS A 412 10.65 3.18 -6.37
N ALA A 413 11.66 3.79 -6.97
CA ALA A 413 12.38 3.25 -8.10
C ALA A 413 13.86 3.55 -7.93
N GLN A 414 14.75 2.69 -8.40
CA GLN A 414 16.16 2.99 -8.47
C GLN A 414 16.77 2.26 -9.66
N ARG A 415 17.88 2.79 -10.16
CA ARG A 415 18.68 2.16 -11.19
C ARG A 415 20.11 2.11 -10.69
N LEU A 416 20.59 0.92 -10.36
CA LEU A 416 21.93 0.73 -9.85
C LEU A 416 22.68 -0.20 -10.79
N LEU A 417 24.00 -0.03 -10.87
CA LEU A 417 24.87 -1.05 -11.43
C LEU A 417 24.76 -2.31 -10.57
N THR A 418 24.90 -3.48 -11.19
CA THR A 418 25.06 -4.72 -10.45
C THR A 418 26.30 -4.65 -9.56
N SER A 419 26.33 -5.41 -8.47
CA SER A 419 27.49 -5.45 -7.58
C SER A 419 28.77 -5.86 -8.31
N GLU A 420 28.67 -6.77 -9.30
CA GLU A 420 29.80 -7.17 -10.14
C GLU A 420 30.29 -6.02 -11.02
N ALA A 421 29.39 -5.36 -11.74
CA ALA A 421 29.71 -4.21 -12.57
C ALA A 421 30.34 -3.09 -11.74
N ARG A 422 29.81 -2.84 -10.53
CA ARG A 422 30.37 -1.84 -9.61
C ARG A 422 31.75 -2.22 -9.06
N ALA A 423 32.02 -3.51 -8.89
CA ALA A 423 33.35 -3.99 -8.48
C ALA A 423 34.39 -3.88 -9.61
N GLN A 424 33.96 -4.10 -10.86
CA GLN A 424 34.83 -4.09 -12.04
C GLN A 424 35.03 -2.69 -12.66
N MET A 425 34.24 -1.69 -12.24
CA MET A 425 34.39 -0.28 -12.66
C MET A 425 34.90 0.58 -11.49
N PRO A 426 36.23 0.82 -11.35
CA PRO A 426 36.81 1.46 -10.17
C PRO A 426 36.16 2.81 -9.80
N GLY A 427 35.83 3.65 -10.78
CA GLY A 427 35.22 4.94 -10.52
C GLY A 427 33.71 4.87 -10.20
N SER A 428 33.04 3.74 -10.40
CA SER A 428 31.62 3.58 -10.05
C SER A 428 31.36 3.58 -8.53
N GLN A 429 32.42 3.47 -7.73
CA GLN A 429 32.39 3.63 -6.27
C GLN A 429 32.44 5.10 -5.83
N THR A 430 32.53 6.05 -6.77
CA THR A 430 32.51 7.47 -6.45
C THR A 430 31.19 7.85 -5.77
N SER A 431 31.29 8.77 -4.81
CA SER A 431 30.13 9.29 -4.10
C SER A 431 29.11 9.86 -5.09
N LYS A 432 27.84 9.48 -4.91
CA LYS A 432 26.76 10.03 -5.70
C LYS A 432 26.53 11.50 -5.35
N LYS A 433 26.11 12.29 -6.33
CA LYS A 433 25.67 13.67 -6.12
C LYS A 433 24.19 13.67 -5.76
N SER A 434 23.82 14.42 -4.72
CA SER A 434 22.42 14.63 -4.36
C SER A 434 21.80 15.75 -5.20
N TYR A 435 20.58 15.54 -5.64
CA TYR A 435 19.78 16.47 -6.41
C TYR A 435 18.47 16.72 -5.69
N SER A 436 18.03 17.98 -5.68
CA SER A 436 16.73 18.39 -5.17
C SER A 436 16.06 19.30 -6.20
N ARG A 437 14.81 19.01 -6.53
CA ARG A 437 14.00 19.80 -7.47
C ARG A 437 12.59 19.97 -6.92
N ARG A 438 11.97 21.11 -7.23
CA ARG A 438 10.54 21.27 -7.03
C ARG A 438 9.82 20.44 -8.08
N LEU A 439 8.93 19.56 -7.64
CA LEU A 439 8.08 18.75 -8.49
C LEU A 439 6.75 19.44 -8.75
N PHE A 440 6.09 19.92 -7.69
CA PHE A 440 4.85 20.68 -7.81
C PHE A 440 4.87 21.91 -6.91
N TRP A 441 4.16 22.95 -7.34
CA TRP A 441 3.75 24.04 -6.48
C TRP A 441 2.22 24.11 -6.49
N ILE A 442 1.61 23.92 -5.34
CA ILE A 442 0.16 23.99 -5.14
C ILE A 442 -0.11 25.24 -4.32
N SER A 443 -0.83 26.21 -4.88
CA SER A 443 -1.15 27.47 -4.19
C SER A 443 -2.46 28.03 -4.71
N ILE A 444 -3.20 28.71 -3.84
CA ILE A 444 -4.17 29.71 -4.25
C ILE A 444 -3.67 31.02 -3.68
N ALA A 445 -3.44 32.02 -4.52
CA ALA A 445 -3.00 33.36 -4.12
C ALA A 445 -4.13 34.09 -3.34
N ARG A 446 -4.53 33.55 -2.19
CA ARG A 446 -5.50 34.08 -1.25
C ARG A 446 -5.00 33.89 0.17
N VAL A 447 -5.30 34.88 1.00
CA VAL A 447 -5.02 34.81 2.43
C VAL A 447 -5.83 33.63 3.02
N ASN A 448 -5.16 32.75 3.77
CA ASN A 448 -5.72 31.57 4.44
C ASN A 448 -5.99 30.31 3.59
N THR A 449 -5.49 30.21 2.35
CA THR A 449 -5.49 28.93 1.61
C THR A 449 -4.19 28.18 1.81
N ALA A 450 -4.24 26.84 1.78
CA ALA A 450 -3.04 26.04 1.92
C ALA A 450 -2.13 26.20 0.69
N GLU A 451 -0.83 26.18 0.93
CA GLU A 451 0.21 26.14 -0.07
C GLU A 451 1.09 24.92 0.21
N ALA A 452 1.51 24.22 -0.84
CA ALA A 452 2.50 23.17 -0.74
C ALA A 452 3.52 23.23 -1.87
N ASP A 453 4.79 23.22 -1.47
CA ASP A 453 5.87 22.84 -2.36
C ASP A 453 6.09 21.33 -2.22
N VAL A 454 5.94 20.60 -3.30
CA VAL A 454 6.31 19.18 -3.37
C VAL A 454 7.69 19.10 -3.98
N MET A 455 8.65 18.57 -3.24
CA MET A 455 10.04 18.41 -3.65
C MET A 455 10.31 16.95 -4.00
N ILE A 456 11.25 16.75 -4.92
CA ILE A 456 11.81 15.44 -5.23
C ILE A 456 13.33 15.49 -5.03
N ASN A 457 13.82 14.58 -4.20
CA ASN A 457 15.23 14.45 -3.85
C ASN A 457 15.73 13.09 -4.31
N TRP A 458 16.89 13.02 -4.96
CA TRP A 458 17.50 11.75 -5.36
C TRP A 458 19.01 11.88 -5.47
N GLU A 459 19.69 10.76 -5.65
CA GLU A 459 21.13 10.72 -5.87
C GLU A 459 21.44 10.19 -7.28
N GLY A 460 22.53 10.64 -7.89
CA GLY A 460 23.02 10.05 -9.12
C GLY A 460 24.50 10.29 -9.39
N ASN A 461 25.06 9.61 -10.40
CA ASN A 461 26.47 9.71 -10.76
C ASN A 461 26.71 9.66 -12.28
N SER A 462 27.96 9.86 -12.69
CA SER A 462 28.41 9.84 -14.08
C SER A 462 28.26 8.49 -14.79
N TYR A 463 28.01 7.41 -14.05
CA TYR A 463 27.81 6.05 -14.58
C TYR A 463 26.34 5.73 -14.85
N GLY A 464 25.45 6.70 -14.68
CA GLY A 464 24.02 6.49 -14.91
C GLY A 464 23.27 5.91 -13.71
N GLU A 465 23.87 5.77 -12.54
CA GLU A 465 23.12 5.29 -11.38
C GLU A 465 22.15 6.36 -10.89
N ILE A 466 20.95 5.92 -10.50
CA ILE A 466 19.90 6.73 -9.90
C ILE A 466 19.54 6.06 -8.58
N GLY A 467 19.88 6.71 -7.46
CA GLY A 467 19.42 6.34 -6.13
C GLY A 467 17.91 6.49 -6.00
N THR A 468 17.33 5.96 -4.93
CA THR A 468 15.87 5.99 -4.72
C THR A 468 15.36 7.43 -4.59
N PRO A 469 14.49 7.93 -5.48
CA PRO A 469 13.87 9.24 -5.32
C PRO A 469 12.97 9.27 -4.08
N ILE A 470 13.04 10.37 -3.34
CA ILE A 470 12.20 10.68 -2.19
C ILE A 470 11.36 11.90 -2.59
N ILE A 471 10.04 11.74 -2.60
CA ILE A 471 9.11 12.82 -2.90
C ILE A 471 8.42 13.23 -1.61
N GLU A 472 8.49 14.50 -1.26
CA GLU A 472 8.01 14.99 0.03
C GLU A 472 7.46 16.41 -0.06
N ARG A 473 6.66 16.80 0.92
CA ARG A 473 6.22 18.18 1.08
C ARG A 473 7.31 18.97 1.80
N ASN A 474 7.75 20.08 1.22
CA ASN A 474 8.69 20.97 1.89
C ASN A 474 8.00 21.75 3.00
N LEU A 475 8.24 21.37 4.25
CA LEU A 475 7.61 21.99 5.41
C LEU A 475 8.02 23.46 5.63
N SER A 476 9.17 23.89 5.12
CA SER A 476 9.62 25.28 5.31
C SER A 476 8.92 26.28 4.39
N THR A 477 8.36 25.82 3.27
CA THR A 477 7.67 26.66 2.27
C THR A 477 6.21 26.29 2.07
N SER A 478 5.72 25.27 2.77
CA SER A 478 4.31 24.88 2.76
C SER A 478 3.58 25.46 3.97
N THR A 479 2.31 25.83 3.79
CA THR A 479 1.45 26.28 4.91
C THR A 479 0.64 25.11 5.47
N GLU A 480 -0.08 25.36 6.57
CA GLU A 480 -0.93 24.35 7.21
C GLU A 480 -2.19 24.04 6.38
N TRP A 481 -2.52 22.76 6.28
CA TRP A 481 -3.63 22.24 5.48
C TRP A 481 -4.90 22.09 6.32
N SER A 482 -5.28 23.14 7.03
CA SER A 482 -6.42 23.08 7.97
C SER A 482 -7.78 23.09 7.27
N LYS A 483 -7.91 23.60 6.04
CA LYS A 483 -9.18 23.69 5.30
C LYS A 483 -9.08 23.25 3.85
N SER A 484 -7.92 22.73 3.46
CA SER A 484 -7.61 22.32 2.10
C SER A 484 -7.29 20.84 2.10
N SER A 485 -7.55 20.18 0.98
CA SER A 485 -7.14 18.80 0.76
C SER A 485 -6.37 18.63 -0.54
N ALA A 486 -5.27 17.87 -0.52
CA ALA A 486 -4.56 17.46 -1.72
C ALA A 486 -4.23 15.97 -1.63
N ASN A 487 -4.56 15.22 -2.67
CA ASN A 487 -4.24 13.80 -2.78
C ASN A 487 -3.45 13.60 -4.07
N ILE A 488 -2.21 13.13 -3.96
CA ILE A 488 -1.29 12.96 -5.09
C ILE A 488 -0.81 11.52 -5.09
N THR A 489 -0.97 10.84 -6.23
CA THR A 489 -0.46 9.48 -6.46
C THR A 489 0.51 9.51 -7.63
N ILE A 490 1.73 9.04 -7.41
CA ILE A 490 2.82 9.03 -8.39
C ILE A 490 3.25 7.58 -8.61
N THR A 491 3.07 7.07 -9.82
CA THR A 491 3.30 5.67 -10.17
C THR A 491 4.49 5.56 -11.12
N ARG A 492 5.42 4.66 -10.84
CA ARG A 492 6.55 4.40 -11.74
C ARG A 492 6.01 3.75 -13.02
N THR A 493 6.49 4.20 -14.17
CA THR A 493 6.18 3.59 -15.47
C THR A 493 7.44 2.94 -16.05
N GLU A 494 7.31 1.71 -16.52
CA GLU A 494 8.38 1.05 -17.26
C GLU A 494 8.34 1.50 -18.71
N ARG A 495 9.45 2.06 -19.19
CA ARG A 495 9.63 2.35 -20.60
C ARG A 495 10.74 1.46 -21.16
N ILE A 496 10.45 0.87 -22.31
CA ILE A 496 11.46 0.17 -23.09
C ILE A 496 12.41 1.24 -23.62
N PRO A 497 13.71 1.16 -23.30
CA PRO A 497 14.67 2.11 -23.81
C PRO A 497 14.79 2.01 -25.32
N MET A 498 15.03 3.14 -25.99
CA MET A 498 15.27 3.12 -27.43
C MET A 498 16.59 2.39 -27.73
N PRO A 499 16.63 1.51 -28.74
CA PRO A 499 17.86 0.83 -29.12
C PRO A 499 18.93 1.85 -29.53
N LYS A 500 20.21 1.51 -29.30
CA LYS A 500 21.38 2.35 -29.65
C LYS A 500 21.44 3.71 -28.92
N THR A 501 20.77 3.85 -27.78
CA THR A 501 20.94 5.01 -26.90
C THR A 501 21.89 4.69 -25.75
N ASP A 502 22.64 5.68 -25.27
CA ASP A 502 23.52 5.54 -24.10
C ASP A 502 22.67 5.11 -22.87
N PRO A 503 22.89 3.91 -22.30
CA PRO A 503 22.08 3.41 -21.19
C PRO A 503 22.07 4.32 -19.97
N ARG A 504 23.11 5.14 -19.78
CA ARG A 504 23.20 6.07 -18.65
C ARG A 504 22.15 7.18 -18.75
N THR A 505 21.65 7.47 -19.95
CA THR A 505 20.67 8.51 -20.21
C THR A 505 19.24 8.05 -20.00
N TRP A 506 19.00 6.74 -19.81
CA TRP A 506 17.62 6.27 -19.64
C TRP A 506 17.02 6.86 -18.37
N PRO A 507 15.85 7.50 -18.43
CA PRO A 507 15.25 8.09 -17.25
C PRO A 507 14.49 7.06 -16.41
N ILE A 508 14.25 7.38 -15.14
CA ILE A 508 13.12 6.82 -14.41
C ILE A 508 11.90 7.67 -14.75
N VAL A 509 10.86 7.03 -15.28
CA VAL A 509 9.62 7.70 -15.71
C VAL A 509 8.55 7.48 -14.66
N TYR A 510 7.85 8.56 -14.31
CA TYR A 510 6.73 8.56 -13.39
C TYR A 510 5.51 9.17 -14.07
N THR A 511 4.36 8.53 -13.88
CA THR A 511 3.07 9.17 -14.12
C THR A 511 2.48 9.62 -12.80
N TYR A 512 1.67 10.67 -12.82
CA TYR A 512 0.99 11.12 -11.62
C TYR A 512 -0.45 11.51 -11.90
N ILE A 513 -1.28 11.33 -10.88
CA ILE A 513 -2.64 11.84 -10.80
C ILE A 513 -2.82 12.49 -9.43
N GLY A 514 -3.59 13.57 -9.37
CA GLY A 514 -3.90 14.20 -8.12
C GLY A 514 -5.15 15.04 -8.15
N THR A 515 -5.66 15.31 -6.95
CA THR A 515 -6.78 16.21 -6.70
C THR A 515 -6.34 17.28 -5.72
N TYR A 516 -6.79 18.51 -5.91
CA TYR A 516 -6.59 19.59 -4.97
C TYR A 516 -7.91 20.33 -4.74
N ASP A 517 -8.34 20.41 -3.48
CA ASP A 517 -9.46 21.22 -3.06
C ASP A 517 -9.00 22.25 -2.02
N PRO A 518 -8.93 23.55 -2.38
CA PRO A 518 -8.43 24.58 -1.50
C PRO A 518 -9.40 24.95 -0.38
N LEU A 519 -10.71 24.74 -0.57
CA LEU A 519 -11.78 25.35 0.25
C LEU A 519 -12.96 24.41 0.56
N GLY A 520 -12.90 23.13 0.17
CA GLY A 520 -14.00 22.17 0.33
C GLY A 520 -15.08 22.24 -0.76
N ASN A 521 -14.94 23.15 -1.73
CA ASN A 521 -15.91 23.42 -2.80
C ASN A 521 -15.23 23.71 -4.16
N GLY A 522 -13.90 23.53 -4.26
CA GLY A 522 -13.11 23.88 -5.44
C GLY A 522 -12.24 22.73 -5.91
N HIS A 523 -12.78 21.77 -6.64
CA HIS A 523 -12.03 20.56 -7.01
C HIS A 523 -11.20 20.75 -8.28
N PHE A 524 -9.87 20.78 -8.15
CA PHE A 524 -8.92 20.69 -9.27
C PHE A 524 -8.43 19.27 -9.43
N GLU A 525 -8.48 18.74 -10.64
CA GLU A 525 -7.89 17.46 -11.01
C GLU A 525 -6.64 17.72 -11.85
N PHE A 526 -5.54 17.05 -11.54
CA PHE A 526 -4.32 17.17 -12.31
C PHE A 526 -3.68 15.81 -12.58
N SER A 527 -3.01 15.71 -13.72
CA SER A 527 -2.29 14.50 -14.10
C SER A 527 -1.13 14.83 -15.02
N GLY A 528 -0.22 13.87 -15.20
CA GLY A 528 0.89 14.08 -16.10
C GLY A 528 1.94 13.00 -16.03
N GLU A 529 3.11 13.33 -16.56
CA GLU A 529 4.26 12.44 -16.63
C GLU A 529 5.55 13.27 -16.52
N PHE A 530 6.51 12.78 -15.74
CA PHE A 530 7.84 13.36 -15.65
C PHE A 530 8.92 12.28 -15.63
N GLU A 531 10.14 12.70 -15.92
CA GLU A 531 11.33 11.88 -16.06
C GLU A 531 12.45 12.42 -15.17
N LEU A 532 13.17 11.51 -14.51
CA LEU A 532 14.39 11.80 -13.74
C LEU A 532 15.57 11.10 -14.38
N ASN A 533 16.71 11.79 -14.46
CA ASN A 533 17.95 11.18 -14.91
C ASN A 533 19.03 11.16 -13.82
N ALA A 534 20.10 10.39 -14.06
CA ALA A 534 21.23 10.24 -13.15
C ALA A 534 22.06 11.52 -12.95
N PHE A 535 21.84 12.54 -13.77
CA PHE A 535 22.65 13.74 -13.83
C PHE A 535 21.96 14.95 -13.18
N GLY A 536 20.80 14.74 -12.53
CA GLY A 536 20.05 15.81 -11.86
C GLY A 536 19.02 16.51 -12.75
N GLY A 537 18.69 15.91 -13.89
CA GLY A 537 17.63 16.37 -14.77
C GLY A 537 16.25 15.94 -14.28
N LEU A 538 15.31 16.86 -14.37
CA LEU A 538 13.87 16.68 -14.14
C LEU A 538 13.15 17.25 -15.36
N LYS A 539 12.39 16.43 -16.08
CA LYS A 539 11.66 16.87 -17.27
C LYS A 539 10.21 16.43 -17.19
N PHE A 540 9.27 17.34 -17.37
CA PHE A 540 7.86 17.03 -17.54
C PHE A 540 7.55 16.79 -19.00
N ASN A 541 7.04 15.60 -19.32
CA ASN A 541 6.56 15.28 -20.67
C ASN A 541 5.12 15.78 -20.87
N ARG A 542 4.31 15.66 -19.81
CA ARG A 542 2.90 16.05 -19.82
C ARG A 542 2.51 16.62 -18.47
N HIS A 543 1.73 17.69 -18.46
CA HIS A 543 1.09 18.23 -17.25
C HIS A 543 -0.26 18.82 -17.62
N GLN A 544 -1.33 18.30 -17.04
CA GLN A 544 -2.70 18.74 -17.30
C GLN A 544 -3.37 19.10 -15.98
N VAL A 545 -4.07 20.22 -15.96
CA VAL A 545 -4.91 20.64 -14.82
C VAL A 545 -6.29 21.01 -15.34
N VAL A 546 -7.31 20.45 -14.71
CA VAL A 546 -8.71 20.65 -15.04
C VAL A 546 -9.42 21.16 -13.79
N SER A 547 -10.14 22.26 -13.92
CA SER A 547 -11.06 22.66 -12.86
C SER A 547 -12.39 21.93 -13.01
N ARG A 548 -12.87 21.37 -11.90
CA ARG A 548 -14.24 20.85 -11.72
C ARG A 548 -15.06 21.74 -10.79
N SER A 549 -14.53 22.90 -10.41
CA SER A 549 -15.20 23.81 -9.48
C SER A 549 -16.33 24.57 -10.18
N PHE A 550 -17.52 24.57 -9.57
CA PHE A 550 -18.63 25.44 -9.98
C PHE A 550 -18.37 26.92 -9.66
N ALA A 551 -17.35 27.21 -8.85
CA ALA A 551 -17.00 28.54 -8.37
C ALA A 551 -15.69 29.06 -8.98
N ASP A 552 -15.33 28.65 -10.20
CA ASP A 552 -14.11 29.11 -10.90
C ASP A 552 -14.03 30.65 -10.97
N PHE A 553 -15.17 31.30 -11.24
CA PHE A 553 -15.29 32.76 -11.24
C PHE A 553 -14.85 33.38 -9.90
N ALA A 554 -15.08 32.68 -8.81
CA ALA A 554 -14.77 33.14 -7.47
C ALA A 554 -13.33 32.82 -7.05
N LEU A 555 -12.59 31.95 -7.75
CA LEU A 555 -11.23 31.55 -7.36
C LEU A 555 -10.12 32.35 -8.06
N GLY A 556 -10.43 32.97 -9.21
CA GLY A 556 -9.52 33.83 -9.99
C GLY A 556 -8.27 33.11 -10.53
N GLY A 557 -7.77 33.53 -11.69
CA GLY A 557 -6.61 32.92 -12.34
C GLY A 557 -6.94 31.60 -13.07
N THR A 558 -5.91 30.94 -13.62
CA THR A 558 -6.07 29.69 -14.37
C THR A 558 -5.94 28.45 -13.47
N PRO A 559 -6.52 27.30 -13.85
CA PRO A 559 -6.31 26.04 -13.14
C PRO A 559 -4.81 25.69 -12.98
N GLU A 560 -4.02 25.88 -14.04
CA GLU A 560 -2.55 25.72 -13.99
C GLU A 560 -1.92 26.66 -12.96
N GLY A 561 -2.42 27.88 -12.82
CA GLY A 561 -1.98 28.81 -11.80
C GLY A 561 -2.11 28.27 -10.38
N LYS A 562 -3.00 27.29 -10.14
CA LYS A 562 -3.27 26.69 -8.83
C LYS A 562 -2.44 25.43 -8.54
N VAL A 563 -2.17 24.63 -9.57
CA VAL A 563 -1.30 23.46 -9.49
C VAL A 563 -0.27 23.58 -10.61
N ARG A 564 0.94 24.01 -10.28
CA ARG A 564 2.04 24.18 -11.24
C ARG A 564 3.01 23.02 -11.18
N LYS A 565 3.46 22.55 -12.35
CA LYS A 565 4.68 21.73 -12.43
C LYS A 565 5.91 22.55 -12.03
N GLY A 566 6.94 21.86 -11.56
CA GLY A 566 8.26 22.45 -11.42
C GLY A 566 8.91 22.78 -12.76
N ASP A 567 10.07 23.43 -12.69
CA ASP A 567 10.84 23.80 -13.87
C ASP A 567 11.44 22.56 -14.54
N ASP A 568 11.45 22.57 -15.88
CA ASP A 568 12.17 21.58 -16.65
C ASP A 568 13.67 21.87 -16.53
N VAL A 569 14.41 20.95 -15.94
CA VAL A 569 15.87 21.00 -15.80
C VAL A 569 16.45 19.93 -16.70
N ILE A 570 16.92 20.35 -17.88
CA ILE A 570 17.61 19.48 -18.83
C ILE A 570 19.11 19.59 -18.56
N VAL A 571 19.71 18.51 -18.04
CA VAL A 571 21.16 18.46 -17.77
C VAL A 571 21.85 17.73 -18.92
N PRO A 572 22.92 18.32 -19.52
CA PRO A 572 23.69 17.63 -20.54
C PRO A 572 24.34 16.37 -19.97
N VAL A 573 24.37 15.32 -20.79
CA VAL A 573 24.96 14.03 -20.42
C VAL A 573 26.47 14.20 -20.41
N PRO A 574 27.17 13.89 -19.30
CA PRO A 574 28.63 13.93 -19.29
C PRO A 574 29.20 12.85 -20.21
N ALA A 575 30.40 13.12 -20.76
CA ALA A 575 31.14 12.12 -21.53
C ALA A 575 31.27 10.81 -20.75
N ILE A 576 31.31 9.68 -21.47
CA ILE A 576 31.51 8.36 -20.84
C ILE A 576 32.89 8.36 -20.18
N PRO A 577 33.00 8.10 -18.86
CA PRO A 577 34.29 7.99 -18.20
C PRO A 577 35.14 6.90 -18.88
N GLN A 578 36.45 7.12 -19.01
CA GLN A 578 37.34 6.24 -19.79
C GLN A 578 37.32 4.82 -19.24
N GLU A 579 37.33 4.65 -17.93
CA GLU A 579 37.24 3.36 -17.25
C GLU A 579 35.93 2.60 -17.53
N GLN A 580 34.82 3.31 -17.80
CA GLN A 580 33.58 2.68 -18.22
C GLN A 580 33.66 2.22 -19.68
N ILE A 581 34.30 3.01 -20.55
CA ILE A 581 34.60 2.60 -21.93
C ILE A 581 35.46 1.33 -21.92
N ASP A 582 36.49 1.30 -21.09
CA ASP A 582 37.42 0.17 -20.98
C ASP A 582 36.69 -1.08 -20.46
N TYR A 583 35.86 -0.94 -19.41
CA TYR A 583 34.99 -2.02 -18.95
C TYR A 583 34.07 -2.56 -20.05
N LEU A 584 33.38 -1.69 -20.77
CA LEU A 584 32.48 -2.09 -21.85
C LEU A 584 33.23 -2.83 -22.97
N LYS A 585 34.44 -2.39 -23.33
CA LYS A 585 35.29 -3.10 -24.30
C LYS A 585 35.62 -4.52 -23.83
N THR A 586 35.90 -4.74 -22.54
CA THR A 586 36.18 -6.09 -22.01
C THR A 586 34.98 -7.05 -22.08
N LYS A 587 33.75 -6.52 -22.07
CA LYS A 587 32.53 -7.33 -22.16
C LYS A 587 32.06 -7.54 -23.60
N LEU A 588 32.40 -6.63 -24.52
CA LEU A 588 31.92 -6.66 -25.90
C LEU A 588 32.81 -7.47 -26.87
N GLY A 589 34.01 -7.90 -26.45
CA GLY A 589 34.86 -8.85 -27.18
C GLY A 589 35.35 -8.35 -28.54
#